data_AF-A0A357IYN7-F1
#
_entry.id   AF-A0A357IYN7-F1
#
_cell.length_a   1.000
_cell.length_b   1.000
_cell.length_c   1.000
_cell.angle_alpha   90.00
_cell.angle_beta   90.00
_cell.angle_gamma   90.00
#
_symmetry.space_group_name_H-M   'P 1'
#
loop_
_entity.id
_entity.type
_entity.pdbx_description
1 polymer ?
#
loop_
_entity_poly.entity_id
_entity_poly.type
_entity_poly.pdbx_seq_one_letter_code
_entity_poly.pdbx_strand_id
1 'polypeptide(L)'
;MRNDHLNRKEEITQIIRKSLEHANERPLESTEYIRCHAQAMDEQAIRDHIALYVNDYSLDMGAEGLQAMEELERRARQAGAL
;
A
#
# COMPACT_ATOMS: atom_id res chain seq x y z
N MET A 1 27.48 6.19 -9.03
CA MET A 1 26.95 5.03 -8.30
C MET A 1 25.79 5.38 -7.36
N ARG A 2 25.89 6.37 -6.45
CA ARG A 2 24.79 6.72 -5.52
C ARG A 2 23.49 7.20 -6.21
N ASN A 3 23.58 7.94 -7.31
CA ASN A 3 22.40 8.46 -8.04
C ASN A 3 21.58 7.38 -8.77
N ASP A 4 22.19 6.25 -9.13
CA ASP A 4 21.52 5.21 -9.91
C ASP A 4 20.49 4.43 -9.05
N HIS A 5 20.82 4.20 -7.79
CA HIS A 5 19.89 3.56 -6.83
C HIS A 5 18.73 4.48 -6.41
N LEU A 6 18.97 5.79 -6.31
CA LEU A 6 17.91 6.77 -6.03
C LEU A 6 16.91 6.85 -7.18
N ASN A 7 17.40 6.93 -8.42
CA ASN A 7 16.55 6.87 -9.62
C ASN A 7 15.69 5.61 -9.66
N ARG A 8 16.26 4.44 -9.33
CA ARG A 8 15.51 3.17 -9.31
C ARG A 8 14.41 3.15 -8.24
N LYS A 9 14.65 3.73 -7.06
CA LYS A 9 13.63 3.82 -6.01
C LYS A 9 12.45 4.67 -6.47
N GLU A 10 12.74 5.85 -7.04
CA GLU A 10 11.72 6.74 -7.58
C GLU A 10 10.92 6.07 -8.70
N GLU A 11 11.60 5.39 -9.62
CA GLU A 11 10.96 4.63 -10.70
C GLU A 11 9.99 3.58 -10.17
N ILE A 12 10.43 2.75 -9.21
CA ILE A 12 9.59 1.72 -8.59
C ILE A 12 8.39 2.36 -7.88
N THR A 13 8.59 3.43 -7.12
CA THR A 13 7.50 4.15 -6.44
C THR A 13 6.45 4.65 -7.45
N GLN A 14 6.88 5.18 -8.60
CA GLN A 14 5.95 5.63 -9.63
C GLN A 14 5.21 4.48 -10.30
N ILE A 15 5.86 3.33 -10.52
CA ILE A 15 5.21 2.13 -11.07
C ILE A 15 4.13 1.63 -10.10
N ILE A 16 4.44 1.55 -8.80
CA ILE A 16 3.48 1.12 -7.77
C ILE A 16 2.29 2.08 -7.71
N ARG A 17 2.54 3.39 -7.69
CA ARG A 17 1.46 4.40 -7.69
C ARG A 17 0.53 4.25 -8.89
N LYS A 18 1.08 4.13 -10.10
CA LYS A 18 0.30 3.90 -11.33
C LYS A 18 -0.52 2.61 -11.26
N SER A 19 0.02 1.56 -10.65
CA SER A 19 -0.72 0.30 -10.46
C SER A 19 -1.94 0.48 -9.55
N LEU A 20 -1.82 1.28 -8.48
CA LEU A 20 -2.93 1.60 -7.58
C LEU A 20 -3.98 2.47 -8.26
N GLU A 21 -3.55 3.51 -8.98
CA GLU A 21 -4.43 4.38 -9.77
C GLU A 21 -5.23 3.57 -10.80
N HIS A 22 -4.56 2.70 -11.57
CA HIS A 22 -5.22 1.82 -12.55
C HIS A 22 -6.26 0.90 -11.89
N ALA A 23 -5.93 0.27 -10.76
CA ALA A 23 -6.85 -0.60 -10.05
C ALA A 23 -8.06 0.16 -9.48
N ASN A 24 -7.87 1.41 -9.04
CA ASN A 24 -8.94 2.24 -8.50
C ASN A 24 -9.91 2.74 -9.60
N GLU A 25 -9.38 3.11 -10.76
CA GLU A 25 -10.18 3.51 -11.92
C GLU A 25 -10.94 2.33 -12.54
N ARG A 26 -10.41 1.11 -12.41
CA ARG A 26 -10.88 -0.10 -13.11
C ARG A 26 -10.96 -1.30 -12.17
N PRO A 27 -11.76 -1.24 -11.08
CA PRO A 27 -11.74 -2.24 -9.99
C PRO A 27 -12.16 -3.65 -10.43
N LEU A 28 -12.89 -3.77 -11.54
CA LEU A 28 -13.30 -5.06 -12.08
C LEU A 28 -12.16 -5.83 -12.77
N GLU A 29 -11.13 -5.14 -13.27
CA GLU A 29 -10.04 -5.79 -14.03
C GLU A 29 -9.16 -6.69 -13.15
N SER A 30 -9.01 -6.35 -11.88
CA SER A 30 -8.24 -7.15 -10.92
C SER A 30 -9.08 -8.25 -10.23
N THR A 31 -10.40 -8.29 -10.44
CA THR A 31 -11.31 -9.15 -9.67
C THR A 31 -10.99 -10.63 -9.83
N GLU A 32 -10.71 -11.10 -11.05
CA GLU A 32 -10.39 -12.51 -11.29
C GLU A 32 -9.10 -12.94 -10.59
N TYR A 33 -8.07 -12.07 -10.65
CA TYR A 33 -6.82 -12.28 -9.95
C TYR A 33 -7.03 -12.34 -8.44
N ILE A 34 -7.82 -11.41 -7.89
CA ILE A 34 -8.14 -11.36 -6.47
C ILE A 34 -8.85 -12.64 -6.02
N ARG A 35 -9.88 -13.09 -6.76
CA ARG A 35 -10.60 -14.33 -6.44
C ARG A 35 -9.70 -15.56 -6.47
N CYS A 36 -8.79 -15.65 -7.44
CA CYS A 36 -7.80 -16.73 -7.52
C CYS A 36 -6.92 -16.82 -6.26
N HIS A 37 -6.63 -15.68 -5.61
CA HIS A 37 -5.76 -15.60 -4.44
C HIS A 37 -6.51 -15.47 -3.10
N ALA A 38 -7.82 -15.29 -3.12
CA ALA A 38 -8.69 -15.15 -1.94
C ALA A 38 -9.85 -16.17 -1.95
N GLN A 39 -9.58 -17.40 -2.38
CA GLN A 39 -10.59 -18.45 -2.65
C GLN A 39 -11.51 -18.79 -1.46
N ALA A 40 -11.04 -18.55 -0.23
CA ALA A 40 -11.80 -18.80 0.99
C ALA A 40 -12.71 -17.63 1.42
N MET A 41 -12.63 -16.49 0.74
CA MET A 41 -13.40 -15.28 1.04
C MET A 41 -14.57 -15.14 0.08
N ASP A 42 -15.73 -14.73 0.60
CA ASP A 42 -16.83 -14.31 -0.25
C ASP A 42 -16.58 -12.90 -0.83
N GLU A 43 -17.41 -12.51 -1.81
CA GLU A 43 -17.22 -11.23 -2.50
C GLU A 43 -17.35 -10.02 -1.58
N GLN A 44 -18.20 -10.09 -0.54
CA GLN A 44 -18.39 -8.98 0.38
C GLN A 44 -17.15 -8.82 1.27
N ALA A 45 -16.63 -9.92 1.82
CA ALA A 45 -15.39 -9.94 2.59
C ALA A 45 -14.20 -9.43 1.77
N ILE A 46 -14.11 -9.78 0.48
CA ILE A 46 -13.06 -9.24 -0.42
C ILE A 46 -13.20 -7.72 -0.57
N ARG A 47 -14.41 -7.22 -0.86
CA ARG A 47 -14.65 -5.78 -1.02
C ARG A 47 -14.32 -5.01 0.25
N ASP A 48 -14.75 -5.51 1.40
CA ASP A 48 -14.50 -4.87 2.69
C ASP A 48 -13.01 -4.88 3.04
N HIS A 49 -12.30 -5.97 2.73
CA HIS A 49 -10.86 -6.05 2.90
C HIS A 49 -10.12 -5.03 2.03
N ILE A 50 -10.48 -4.89 0.75
CA ILE A 50 -9.88 -3.90 -0.15
C ILE A 50 -10.19 -2.49 0.36
N ALA A 51 -11.44 -2.18 0.71
CA ALA A 51 -11.83 -0.85 1.19
C ALA A 51 -11.11 -0.46 2.49
N LEU A 52 -10.83 -1.43 3.37
CA LEU A 52 -10.13 -1.18 4.62
C LEU A 52 -8.63 -0.87 4.42
N TYR A 53 -7.96 -1.63 3.54
CA TYR A 53 -6.49 -1.57 3.40
C TYR A 53 -5.99 -0.77 2.21
N VAL A 54 -6.83 -0.53 1.20
CA VAL A 54 -6.51 0.26 0.01
C VAL A 54 -7.27 1.58 0.07
N ASN A 55 -6.59 2.64 0.49
CA ASN A 55 -7.15 3.96 0.70
C ASN A 55 -6.12 5.05 0.33
N ASP A 56 -6.40 6.31 0.67
CA ASP A 56 -5.52 7.43 0.32
C ASP A 56 -4.08 7.25 0.83
N TYR A 57 -3.89 6.59 1.98
CA TYR A 57 -2.57 6.30 2.52
C TYR A 57 -1.77 5.27 1.70
N SER A 58 -2.45 4.46 0.89
CA SER A 58 -1.80 3.56 -0.07
C SER A 58 -1.18 4.32 -1.24
N LEU A 59 -1.78 5.45 -1.65
CA LEU A 59 -1.27 6.30 -2.73
C LEU A 59 -0.14 7.21 -2.25
N ASP A 60 -0.32 7.80 -1.06
CA ASP A 60 0.67 8.63 -0.39
C ASP A 60 0.38 8.71 1.11
N MET A 61 1.39 8.50 1.95
CA MET A 61 1.22 8.56 3.41
C MET A 61 0.85 9.96 3.91
N GLY A 62 1.15 11.01 3.16
CA GLY A 62 0.96 12.40 3.57
C GLY A 62 1.74 12.74 4.85
N ALA A 63 1.49 13.94 5.38
CA ALA A 63 2.14 14.38 6.62
C ALA A 63 1.68 13.55 7.83
N GLU A 64 0.40 13.20 7.90
CA GLU A 64 -0.18 12.45 9.01
C GLU A 64 0.37 11.02 9.08
N GLY A 65 0.43 10.31 7.95
CA GLY A 65 0.97 8.96 7.91
C GLY A 65 2.47 8.93 8.26
N LEU A 66 3.24 9.93 7.83
CA LEU A 66 4.64 10.08 8.24
C LEU A 66 4.77 10.30 9.75
N GLN A 67 3.96 11.17 10.35
CA GLN A 67 3.93 11.38 11.80
C GLN A 67 3.54 10.11 12.56
N ALA A 68 2.58 9.33 12.06
CA ALA A 68 2.20 8.06 12.65
C ALA A 68 3.36 7.04 12.63
N MET A 69 4.16 7.03 11.56
CA MET A 69 5.37 6.19 11.47
C MET A 69 6.47 6.63 12.44
N GLU A 70 6.73 7.93 12.56
CA GLU A 70 7.68 8.48 13.54
C GLU A 70 7.27 8.12 14.97
N GLU A 71 5.99 8.23 15.30
CA GLU A 71 5.46 7.88 16.63
C GLU A 71 5.53 6.37 16.89
N LEU A 72 5.24 5.54 15.90
CA LEU A 72 5.36 4.09 16.00
C LEU A 72 6.82 3.69 16.27
N GLU A 73 7.77 4.25 15.51
CA GLU A 73 9.19 4.00 15.71
C GLU A 73 9.62 4.44 17.12
N ARG A 74 9.22 5.64 17.56
CA ARG A 74 9.53 6.16 18.89
C ARG A 74 9.08 5.20 20.00
N ARG A 75 7.85 4.67 19.91
CA ARG A 75 7.31 3.71 20.88
C ARG A 75 8.03 2.37 20.83
N ALA A 76 8.33 1.86 19.63
CA ALA A 76 9.05 0.61 19.45
C ALA A 76 10.46 0.68 20.09
N ARG A 77 11.17 1.80 19.92
CA ARG A 77 12.45 2.04 20.59
C ARG A 77 12.33 2.09 22.11
N GLN A 78 11.31 2.77 22.64
CA GLN A 78 11.05 2.83 24.08
C GLN A 78 10.71 1.46 24.68
N ALA A 79 10.05 0.61 23.91
CA ALA A 79 9.72 -0.75 24.30
C ALA A 79 10.88 -1.75 24.12
N GLY A 80 12.02 -1.33 23.54
CA GLY A 80 13.15 -2.22 23.23
C GLY A 80 12.89 -3.18 22.07
N ALA A 81 11.91 -2.87 21.21
CA ALA A 81 11.60 -3.65 20.00
C ALA A 81 12.42 -3.22 18.77
N LEU A 82 13.11 -2.08 18.84
CA LEU A 82 14.01 -1.50 17.83
C LEU A 82 15.26 -0.86 18.46
#